data_AF-A0A533WJ23-F1
#
_entry.id   AF-A0A533WJ23-F1
#
_cell.length_a   1.000
_cell.length_b   1.000
_cell.length_c   1.000
_cell.angle_alpha   90.00
_cell.angle_beta   90.00
_cell.angle_gamma   90.00
#
_symmetry.space_group_name_H-M   'P 1'
#
loop_
_entity.id
_entity.type
_entity.pdbx_description
1 polymer ?
#
loop_
_entity_poly.entity_id
_entity_poly.type
_entity_poly.pdbx_seq_one_letter_code
_entity_poly.pdbx_strand_id
1 'polypeptide(L)'
;MNYVLIKRYNPIYDFFLFRYLKENGIDVNENVTLKEVERIAVSFQNKAAVALGQQPTREVGLKFSSELPQPERVLWYYAYSWKRQPDSRPSTSYSFEGIFGDKMPSTEQLKELEAQIPAGRGKLLFSKEEAAVEIVNFYKRYLRDPLRKVLNGSSIRRDFLKYFSHDQMNVLLSSPLVGDEKRDNAARTMAREALAWLDAMTPEKVVQDVERTLQEHWKDTEHIRFHGDEKKTKSCDHGSEYVEVTCYLNVQNDSENVSLQPARGYRVWVKHNWEPDYADVIFPQYAVRKLES
;
A
#
# COMPACT_ATOMS: atom_id res chain seq x y z
N MET A 1 20.37 -0.31 14.64
CA MET A 1 18.95 -0.55 14.97
C MET A 1 18.41 -1.50 13.93
N ASN A 2 17.81 -2.60 14.37
CA ASN A 2 17.33 -3.64 13.47
C ASN A 2 15.82 -3.50 13.31
N TYR A 3 15.33 -3.65 12.08
CA TYR A 3 13.92 -3.61 11.76
C TYR A 3 13.64 -4.57 10.62
N VAL A 4 12.38 -4.99 10.50
CA VAL A 4 11.86 -5.76 9.38
C VAL A 4 10.74 -5.00 8.71
N LEU A 5 10.60 -5.23 7.41
CA LEU A 5 9.58 -4.61 6.58
C LEU A 5 8.55 -5.66 6.19
N ILE A 6 7.27 -5.33 6.36
CA ILE A 6 6.14 -6.19 6.03
C ILE A 6 5.32 -5.45 4.98
N LYS A 7 5.13 -6.03 3.81
CA LYS A 7 4.38 -5.35 2.74
C LYS A 7 2.92 -5.17 3.11
N ARG A 8 2.34 -4.03 2.75
CA ARG A 8 0.88 -3.87 2.77
C ARG A 8 0.18 -4.64 1.66
N TYR A 9 0.82 -4.84 0.53
CA TYR A 9 0.36 -5.76 -0.52
C TYR A 9 1.38 -6.85 -0.79
N ASN A 10 0.99 -8.11 -0.63
CA ASN A 10 1.86 -9.24 -0.88
C ASN A 10 1.05 -10.42 -1.44
N PRO A 11 1.30 -10.85 -2.69
CA PRO A 11 0.62 -12.00 -3.28
C PRO A 11 0.68 -13.27 -2.41
N ILE A 12 1.69 -13.40 -1.55
CA ILE A 12 1.79 -14.56 -0.65
C ILE A 12 0.70 -14.61 0.41
N TYR A 13 0.01 -13.50 0.69
CA TYR A 13 -1.11 -13.49 1.63
C TYR A 13 -2.28 -14.37 1.15
N ASP A 14 -2.48 -14.49 -0.17
CA ASP A 14 -3.46 -15.41 -0.74
C ASP A 14 -3.21 -16.86 -0.32
N PHE A 15 -1.94 -17.30 -0.30
CA PHE A 15 -1.59 -18.67 0.08
C PHE A 15 -2.10 -18.99 1.50
N PHE A 16 -1.87 -18.09 2.45
CA PHE A 16 -2.35 -18.26 3.83
C PHE A 16 -3.86 -18.12 3.94
N LEU A 17 -4.44 -17.16 3.23
CA LEU A 17 -5.88 -16.94 3.21
C LEU A 17 -6.65 -18.16 2.69
N PHE A 18 -6.27 -18.70 1.53
CA PHE A 18 -6.93 -19.88 0.97
C PHE A 18 -6.69 -21.14 1.78
N ARG A 19 -5.50 -21.29 2.39
CA ARG A 19 -5.24 -22.38 3.34
C ARG A 19 -6.18 -22.29 4.55
N TYR A 20 -6.27 -21.11 5.18
CA TYR A 20 -7.16 -20.87 6.32
C TYR A 20 -8.63 -21.14 5.97
N LEU A 21 -9.10 -20.68 4.81
CA LEU A 21 -10.47 -20.91 4.36
C LEU A 21 -10.76 -22.40 4.15
N LYS A 22 -9.83 -23.13 3.52
CA LYS A 22 -9.95 -24.58 3.31
C LYS A 22 -9.98 -25.36 4.63
N GLU A 23 -9.13 -25.00 5.58
CA GLU A 23 -9.11 -25.58 6.94
C GLU A 23 -10.45 -25.34 7.68
N ASN A 24 -11.16 -24.28 7.34
CA ASN A 24 -12.47 -23.92 7.88
C ASN A 24 -13.65 -24.38 6.99
N GLY A 25 -13.43 -25.32 6.06
CA GLY A 25 -14.48 -25.96 5.27
C GLY A 25 -15.02 -25.13 4.09
N ILE A 26 -14.34 -24.04 3.73
CA ILE A 26 -14.67 -23.22 2.56
C ILE A 26 -13.77 -23.65 1.40
N ASP A 27 -14.33 -24.39 0.44
CA ASP A 27 -13.59 -24.94 -0.70
C ASP A 27 -13.30 -23.87 -1.77
N VAL A 28 -12.24 -23.11 -1.54
CA VAL A 28 -11.68 -22.12 -2.46
C VAL A 28 -10.16 -22.27 -2.51
N ASN A 29 -9.55 -21.90 -3.64
CA ASN A 29 -8.11 -22.02 -3.85
C ASN A 29 -7.56 -20.85 -4.67
N GLU A 30 -6.24 -20.83 -4.86
CA GLU A 30 -5.54 -19.76 -5.56
C GLU A 30 -5.91 -19.62 -7.05
N ASN A 31 -6.65 -20.55 -7.67
CA ASN A 31 -7.13 -20.42 -9.05
C ASN A 31 -8.57 -19.91 -9.14
N VAL A 32 -9.21 -19.61 -8.00
CA VAL A 32 -10.58 -19.13 -7.96
C VAL A 32 -10.72 -17.81 -8.73
N THR A 33 -11.83 -17.67 -9.46
CA THR A 33 -12.19 -16.45 -10.19
C THR A 33 -12.99 -15.49 -9.31
N LEU A 34 -12.99 -14.19 -9.66
CA LEU A 34 -13.82 -13.20 -8.98
C LEU A 34 -15.29 -13.63 -8.89
N LYS A 35 -15.86 -14.11 -10.01
CA LYS A 35 -17.27 -14.55 -10.07
C LYS A 35 -17.58 -15.69 -9.11
N GLU A 36 -16.64 -16.62 -8.92
CA GLU A 36 -16.81 -17.75 -8.02
C GLU A 36 -16.76 -17.30 -6.56
N VAL A 37 -15.76 -16.48 -6.20
CA VAL A 37 -15.64 -15.90 -4.84
C VAL A 37 -16.88 -15.06 -4.52
N GLU A 38 -17.31 -14.18 -5.44
CA GLU A 38 -18.50 -13.35 -5.26
C GLU A 38 -19.76 -14.20 -5.02
N ARG A 39 -19.96 -15.26 -5.80
CA ARG A 39 -21.10 -16.16 -5.63
C ARG A 39 -21.12 -16.79 -4.23
N ILE A 40 -19.96 -17.23 -3.74
CA ILE A 40 -19.84 -17.81 -2.39
C ILE A 40 -20.12 -16.74 -1.33
N ALA A 41 -19.51 -15.56 -1.44
CA ALA A 41 -19.72 -14.44 -0.51
C ALA A 41 -21.18 -13.97 -0.45
N VAL A 42 -21.86 -13.86 -1.61
CA VAL A 42 -23.30 -13.57 -1.69
C VAL A 42 -24.12 -14.65 -1.00
N SER A 43 -23.71 -15.92 -1.10
CA SER A 43 -24.41 -17.02 -0.43
C SER A 43 -24.34 -16.89 1.11
N PHE A 44 -23.20 -16.49 1.66
CA PHE A 44 -23.04 -16.23 3.10
C PHE A 44 -23.89 -15.04 3.54
N GLN A 45 -23.79 -13.93 2.81
CA GLN A 45 -24.58 -12.71 3.05
C GLN A 45 -26.09 -12.99 3.03
N ASN A 46 -26.57 -13.79 2.09
CA ASN A 46 -27.98 -14.11 1.96
C ASN A 46 -28.47 -15.06 3.06
N LYS A 47 -27.64 -16.00 3.53
CA LYS A 47 -27.96 -16.81 4.72
C LYS A 47 -28.15 -15.92 5.95
N ALA A 48 -27.25 -14.98 6.18
CA ALA A 48 -27.35 -14.02 7.27
C ALA A 48 -28.58 -13.11 7.14
N ALA A 49 -28.86 -12.60 5.93
CA ALA A 49 -30.04 -11.78 5.66
C ALA A 49 -31.35 -12.53 6.00
N VAL A 50 -31.48 -13.79 5.56
CA VAL A 50 -32.66 -14.62 5.85
C VAL A 50 -32.82 -14.87 7.35
N ALA A 51 -31.73 -15.16 8.06
CA ALA A 51 -31.77 -15.35 9.51
C ALA A 51 -32.26 -14.09 10.26
N LEU A 52 -32.03 -12.91 9.70
CA LEU A 52 -32.48 -11.62 10.22
C LEU A 52 -33.83 -11.15 9.66
N GLY A 53 -34.55 -12.00 8.91
CA GLY A 53 -35.83 -11.66 8.29
C GLY A 53 -35.73 -10.59 7.18
N GLN A 54 -34.55 -10.39 6.61
CA GLN A 54 -34.30 -9.44 5.53
C GLN A 54 -34.29 -10.12 4.16
N GLN A 55 -34.54 -9.33 3.11
CA GLN A 55 -34.52 -9.81 1.74
C GLN A 55 -33.09 -10.14 1.27
N PRO A 56 -32.88 -11.29 0.61
CA PRO A 56 -31.63 -11.60 -0.07
C PRO A 56 -31.25 -10.56 -1.11
N THR A 57 -29.95 -10.49 -1.40
CA THR A 57 -29.36 -9.58 -2.38
C THR A 57 -28.63 -10.36 -3.47
N ARG A 58 -28.41 -9.74 -4.62
CA ARG A 58 -27.67 -10.36 -5.74
C ARG A 58 -26.18 -10.02 -5.75
N GLU A 59 -25.76 -9.12 -4.88
CA GLU A 59 -24.43 -8.55 -4.90
C GLU A 59 -23.83 -8.48 -3.50
N VAL A 60 -22.51 -8.65 -3.42
CA VAL A 60 -21.72 -8.45 -2.21
C VAL A 60 -21.87 -6.98 -1.78
N GLY A 61 -22.28 -6.75 -0.54
CA GLY A 61 -22.48 -5.42 0.03
C GLY A 61 -22.33 -5.42 1.55
N LEU A 62 -21.96 -4.28 2.13
CA LEU A 62 -21.52 -4.20 3.53
C LEU A 62 -22.58 -4.62 4.58
N LYS A 63 -23.85 -4.69 4.17
CA LYS A 63 -25.04 -4.71 5.02
C LYS A 63 -25.16 -5.90 6.00
N PHE A 64 -24.34 -6.94 5.86
CA PHE A 64 -24.38 -8.11 6.77
C PHE A 64 -23.00 -8.64 7.15
N SER A 65 -21.94 -7.89 6.83
CA SER A 65 -20.55 -8.34 7.03
C SER A 65 -20.22 -8.61 8.50
N SER A 66 -20.78 -7.84 9.44
CA SER A 66 -20.60 -8.01 10.89
C SER A 66 -21.19 -9.31 11.43
N GLU A 67 -22.22 -9.85 10.77
CA GLU A 67 -23.00 -11.01 11.22
C GLU A 67 -22.37 -12.33 10.77
N LEU A 68 -21.40 -12.28 9.85
CA LEU A 68 -20.74 -13.47 9.32
C LEU A 68 -19.73 -14.03 10.33
N PRO A 69 -19.66 -15.37 10.51
CA PRO A 69 -18.54 -16.03 11.17
C PRO A 69 -17.21 -15.64 10.53
N GLN A 70 -16.12 -15.66 11.29
CA GLN A 70 -14.84 -15.12 10.84
C GLN A 70 -14.34 -15.67 9.48
N PRO A 71 -14.36 -16.99 9.19
CA PRO A 71 -13.93 -17.50 7.88
C PRO A 71 -14.79 -16.99 6.73
N GLU A 72 -16.11 -16.93 6.91
CA GLU A 72 -17.04 -16.40 5.92
C GLU A 72 -16.84 -14.90 5.72
N ARG A 73 -16.58 -14.17 6.81
CA ARG A 73 -16.31 -12.73 6.80
C ARG A 73 -15.01 -12.41 6.05
N VAL A 74 -13.95 -13.18 6.28
CA VAL A 74 -12.67 -13.04 5.55
C VAL A 74 -12.89 -13.22 4.05
N LEU A 75 -13.57 -14.30 3.62
CA LEU A 75 -13.86 -14.48 2.19
C LEU A 75 -14.77 -13.37 1.67
N TRP A 76 -15.74 -12.91 2.46
CA TRP A 76 -16.63 -11.82 2.09
C TRP A 76 -15.86 -10.52 1.84
N TYR A 77 -14.93 -10.15 2.73
CA TYR A 77 -14.07 -8.96 2.55
C TYR A 77 -13.16 -9.14 1.34
N TYR A 78 -12.58 -10.33 1.14
CA TYR A 78 -11.78 -10.63 -0.04
C TYR A 78 -12.61 -10.43 -1.33
N ALA A 79 -13.83 -10.97 -1.39
CA ALA A 79 -14.75 -10.79 -2.52
C ALA A 79 -15.12 -9.33 -2.75
N TYR A 80 -15.46 -8.62 -1.68
CA TYR A 80 -15.85 -7.21 -1.71
C TYR A 80 -14.71 -6.34 -2.24
N SER A 81 -13.50 -6.55 -1.73
CA SER A 81 -12.30 -5.86 -2.19
C SER A 81 -11.99 -6.19 -3.64
N TRP A 82 -12.07 -7.45 -4.06
CA TRP A 82 -11.76 -7.84 -5.45
C TRP A 82 -12.80 -7.31 -6.44
N LYS A 83 -14.08 -7.28 -6.07
CA LYS A 83 -15.15 -6.68 -6.89
C LYS A 83 -14.88 -5.22 -7.22
N ARG A 84 -14.38 -4.46 -6.24
CA ARG A 84 -14.06 -3.04 -6.41
C ARG A 84 -12.87 -2.84 -7.35
N GLN A 85 -12.03 -3.87 -7.49
CA GLN A 85 -10.78 -3.84 -8.23
C GLN A 85 -10.50 -5.14 -9.02
N PRO A 86 -11.26 -5.42 -10.10
CA PRO A 86 -11.26 -6.73 -10.74
C PRO A 86 -9.91 -7.15 -11.34
N ASP A 87 -9.08 -6.19 -11.74
CA ASP A 87 -7.80 -6.46 -12.42
C ASP A 87 -6.67 -6.83 -11.46
N SER A 88 -6.89 -6.79 -10.14
CA SER A 88 -5.88 -7.12 -9.14
C SER A 88 -6.49 -7.89 -7.98
N ARG A 89 -5.81 -8.96 -7.57
CA ARG A 89 -6.26 -9.71 -6.40
C ARG A 89 -6.10 -8.91 -5.12
N PRO A 90 -7.00 -9.05 -4.13
CA PRO A 90 -7.00 -8.34 -2.86
C PRO A 90 -6.00 -8.95 -1.86
N SER A 91 -4.76 -9.24 -2.28
CA SER A 91 -3.70 -9.81 -1.43
C SER A 91 -3.09 -8.75 -0.51
N THR A 92 -3.94 -8.05 0.26
CA THR A 92 -3.54 -6.96 1.17
C THR A 92 -3.28 -7.49 2.57
N SER A 93 -2.52 -6.72 3.36
CA SER A 93 -2.26 -7.02 4.77
C SER A 93 -3.56 -7.07 5.55
N TYR A 94 -4.58 -6.27 5.21
CA TYR A 94 -5.89 -6.33 5.84
C TYR A 94 -6.56 -7.70 5.68
N SER A 95 -6.55 -8.27 4.47
CA SER A 95 -7.08 -9.62 4.24
C SER A 95 -6.27 -10.70 4.97
N PHE A 96 -4.96 -10.50 5.11
CA PHE A 96 -4.10 -11.37 5.89
C PHE A 96 -4.37 -11.26 7.40
N GLU A 97 -4.50 -10.05 7.94
CA GLU A 97 -4.84 -9.77 9.35
C GLU A 97 -6.19 -10.38 9.75
N GLY A 98 -7.16 -10.39 8.82
CA GLY A 98 -8.47 -10.98 9.04
C GLY A 98 -8.43 -12.47 9.44
N ILE A 99 -7.43 -13.23 9.00
CA ILE A 99 -7.28 -14.65 9.40
C ILE A 99 -6.83 -14.79 10.87
N PHE A 100 -6.31 -13.72 11.46
CA PHE A 100 -5.81 -13.64 12.85
C PHE A 100 -6.66 -12.73 13.75
N GLY A 101 -7.89 -12.40 13.34
CA GLY A 101 -8.80 -11.56 14.11
C GLY A 101 -8.48 -10.07 13.99
N ASP A 102 -8.19 -9.62 12.76
CA ASP A 102 -7.93 -8.22 12.38
C ASP A 102 -6.71 -7.62 13.10
N LYS A 103 -5.70 -8.46 13.34
CA LYS A 103 -4.42 -8.07 13.94
C LYS A 103 -3.26 -8.66 13.15
N MET A 104 -2.25 -7.83 12.87
CA MET A 104 -1.02 -8.31 12.25
C MET A 104 -0.29 -9.25 13.23
N PRO A 105 0.13 -10.45 12.80
CA PRO A 105 0.93 -11.34 13.63
C PRO A 105 2.23 -10.68 14.10
N SER A 106 2.77 -11.16 15.23
CA SER A 106 4.09 -10.72 15.70
C SER A 106 5.18 -11.10 14.70
N THR A 107 6.35 -10.47 14.82
CA THR A 107 7.48 -10.80 13.93
C THR A 107 7.89 -12.27 14.03
N GLU A 108 7.82 -12.87 15.22
CA GLU A 108 8.10 -14.29 15.48
C GLU A 108 7.09 -15.17 14.77
N GLN A 109 5.79 -14.85 14.90
CA GLN A 109 4.73 -15.57 14.20
C GLN A 109 4.89 -15.46 12.68
N LEU A 110 5.28 -14.28 12.16
CA LEU A 110 5.55 -14.10 10.73
C LEU A 110 6.74 -14.95 10.26
N LYS A 111 7.79 -15.12 11.08
CA LYS A 111 8.91 -16.04 10.76
C LYS A 111 8.43 -17.48 10.70
N GLU A 112 7.61 -17.91 11.65
CA GLU A 112 7.03 -19.27 11.66
C GLU A 112 6.12 -19.52 10.47
N LEU A 113 5.33 -18.52 10.06
CA LEU A 113 4.49 -18.58 8.87
C LEU A 113 5.35 -18.62 7.60
N GLU A 114 6.39 -17.80 7.53
CA GLU A 114 7.29 -17.75 6.37
C GLU A 114 7.99 -19.09 6.14
N ALA A 115 8.38 -19.78 7.20
CA ALA A 115 8.96 -21.13 7.11
C ALA A 115 8.02 -22.19 6.52
N GLN A 116 6.70 -21.93 6.48
CA GLN A 116 5.70 -22.82 5.88
C GLN A 116 5.48 -22.54 4.39
N ILE A 117 6.07 -21.47 3.85
CA ILE A 117 5.93 -21.12 2.44
C ILE A 117 6.80 -22.05 1.59
N PRO A 118 6.26 -22.69 0.54
CA PRO A 118 7.07 -23.50 -0.36
C PRO A 118 8.17 -22.66 -1.01
N ALA A 119 9.36 -23.25 -1.15
CA ALA A 119 10.54 -22.58 -1.69
C ALA A 119 10.22 -21.89 -3.04
N GLY A 120 10.63 -20.61 -3.16
CA GLY A 120 10.43 -19.81 -4.37
C GLY A 120 9.04 -19.19 -4.55
N ARG A 121 8.08 -19.41 -3.64
CA ARG A 121 6.73 -18.81 -3.75
C ARG A 121 6.62 -17.38 -3.23
N GLY A 122 7.59 -16.92 -2.45
CA GLY A 122 7.58 -15.59 -1.85
C GLY A 122 8.04 -15.63 -0.40
N LYS A 123 7.74 -14.54 0.32
CA LYS A 123 8.13 -14.33 1.72
C LYS A 123 7.28 -13.24 2.36
N LEU A 124 7.27 -13.17 3.68
CA LEU A 124 6.51 -12.20 4.49
C LEU A 124 7.39 -11.06 4.99
N LEU A 125 8.64 -11.35 5.33
CA LEU A 125 9.58 -10.41 5.96
C LEU A 125 10.63 -9.95 4.95
N PHE A 126 10.79 -8.64 4.84
CA PHE A 126 11.69 -7.98 3.90
C PHE A 126 12.78 -7.22 4.65
N SER A 127 14.00 -7.32 4.11
CA SER A 127 15.11 -6.44 4.47
C SER A 127 14.93 -5.08 3.78
N LYS A 128 15.66 -4.06 4.27
CA LYS A 128 15.73 -2.74 3.64
C LYS A 128 16.33 -2.82 2.23
N GLU A 129 17.28 -3.71 2.00
CA GLU A 129 17.91 -3.92 0.69
C GLU A 129 16.89 -4.41 -0.34
N GLU A 130 16.04 -5.37 0.03
CA GLU A 130 15.01 -5.89 -0.87
C GLU A 130 13.91 -4.85 -1.11
N ALA A 131 13.49 -4.12 -0.06
CA ALA A 131 12.53 -3.03 -0.22
C ALA A 131 13.08 -1.92 -1.12
N ALA A 132 14.36 -1.58 -1.00
CA ALA A 132 15.02 -0.60 -1.85
C ALA A 132 15.03 -1.03 -3.32
N VAL A 133 15.33 -2.29 -3.62
CA VAL A 133 15.24 -2.83 -5.00
C VAL A 133 13.83 -2.68 -5.55
N GLU A 134 12.80 -2.98 -4.77
CA GLU A 134 11.42 -2.83 -5.21
C GLU A 134 10.99 -1.39 -5.42
N ILE A 135 11.40 -0.47 -4.54
CA ILE A 135 11.17 0.96 -4.67
C ILE A 135 11.84 1.50 -5.94
N VAL A 136 13.09 1.11 -6.21
CA VAL A 136 13.79 1.48 -7.46
C VAL A 136 13.06 0.92 -8.69
N ASN A 137 12.59 -0.33 -8.64
CA ASN A 137 11.83 -0.93 -9.73
C ASN A 137 10.50 -0.22 -9.99
N PHE A 138 9.81 0.19 -8.92
CA PHE A 138 8.61 1.04 -9.01
C PHE A 138 8.94 2.36 -9.71
N TYR A 139 9.94 3.10 -9.22
CA TYR A 139 10.35 4.36 -9.80
C TYR A 139 10.73 4.23 -11.27
N LYS A 140 11.50 3.19 -11.61
CA LYS A 140 11.90 2.89 -12.98
C LYS A 140 10.68 2.67 -13.89
N ARG A 141 9.78 1.77 -13.50
CA ARG A 141 8.66 1.31 -14.34
C ARG A 141 7.55 2.34 -14.46
N TYR A 142 7.23 3.04 -13.37
CA TYR A 142 6.02 3.87 -13.28
C TYR A 142 6.30 5.37 -13.35
N LEU A 143 7.54 5.80 -13.11
CA LEU A 143 7.93 7.21 -13.22
C LEU A 143 8.95 7.44 -14.34
N ARG A 144 10.13 6.81 -14.26
CA ARG A 144 11.28 7.10 -15.14
C ARG A 144 11.01 6.78 -16.60
N ASP A 145 10.67 5.53 -16.90
CA ASP A 145 10.49 5.09 -18.28
C ASP A 145 9.27 5.80 -18.94
N PRO A 146 8.12 5.99 -18.26
CA PRO A 146 7.03 6.82 -18.75
C PRO A 146 7.41 8.29 -18.94
N LEU A 147 8.12 8.91 -18.01
CA LEU A 147 8.56 10.30 -18.10
C LEU A 147 9.50 10.52 -19.28
N ARG A 148 10.45 9.60 -19.50
CA ARG A 148 11.35 9.62 -20.66
C ARG A 148 10.57 9.58 -21.97
N LYS A 149 9.57 8.68 -22.09
CA LYS A 149 8.69 8.61 -23.27
C LYS A 149 7.93 9.92 -23.48
N VAL A 150 7.38 10.49 -22.41
CA VAL A 150 6.67 11.78 -22.45
C VAL A 150 7.61 12.91 -22.87
N LEU A 151 8.84 12.95 -22.38
CA LEU A 151 9.82 13.97 -22.74
C LEU A 151 10.24 13.89 -24.22
N ASN A 152 10.36 12.68 -24.77
CA ASN A 152 10.80 12.41 -26.14
C ASN A 152 9.68 12.47 -27.20
N GLY A 153 8.40 12.29 -26.82
CA GLY A 153 7.28 12.24 -27.78
C GLY A 153 6.77 13.61 -28.25
N SER A 154 6.22 13.74 -29.44
CA SER A 154 5.77 15.03 -30.03
C SER A 154 4.45 15.61 -29.49
N SER A 155 3.82 14.99 -28.49
CA SER A 155 2.53 15.44 -27.92
C SER A 155 2.62 16.79 -27.19
N ILE A 156 1.64 17.67 -27.49
CA ILE A 156 1.56 19.08 -27.07
C ILE A 156 0.95 19.25 -25.66
N ARG A 157 0.09 18.33 -25.18
CA ARG A 157 -0.43 18.36 -23.80
C ARG A 157 0.21 17.26 -22.97
N ARG A 158 1.25 17.60 -22.22
CA ARG A 158 1.99 16.66 -21.38
C ARG A 158 1.61 16.88 -19.91
N ASP A 159 0.88 15.93 -19.36
CA ASP A 159 0.56 15.87 -17.94
C ASP A 159 1.82 15.44 -17.15
N PHE A 160 2.63 16.43 -16.79
CA PHE A 160 3.85 16.23 -16.01
C PHE A 160 3.60 16.21 -14.49
N LEU A 161 2.45 16.70 -14.02
CA LEU A 161 2.17 16.93 -12.61
C LEU A 161 2.29 15.65 -11.76
N LYS A 162 1.95 14.50 -12.34
CA LYS A 162 2.04 13.19 -11.68
C LYS A 162 3.48 12.70 -11.39
N TYR A 163 4.50 13.34 -11.95
CA TYR A 163 5.92 13.00 -11.71
C TYR A 163 6.58 13.90 -10.66
N PHE A 164 5.89 14.95 -10.21
CA PHE A 164 6.43 15.97 -9.32
C PHE A 164 6.13 15.66 -7.85
N SER A 165 7.02 16.10 -6.97
CA SER A 165 6.74 16.13 -5.53
C SER A 165 5.66 17.17 -5.21
N HIS A 166 5.11 17.11 -4.01
CA HIS A 166 4.13 18.10 -3.55
C HIS A 166 4.65 19.54 -3.67
N ASP A 167 5.90 19.79 -3.25
CA ASP A 167 6.50 21.13 -3.32
C ASP A 167 6.69 21.62 -4.75
N GLN A 168 7.14 20.74 -5.67
CA GLN A 168 7.29 21.10 -7.08
C GLN A 168 5.93 21.42 -7.72
N MET A 169 4.87 20.71 -7.35
CA MET A 169 3.51 21.05 -7.77
C MET A 169 3.09 22.41 -7.20
N ASN A 170 3.35 22.67 -5.92
CA ASN A 170 3.02 23.96 -5.30
C ASN A 170 3.73 25.11 -5.99
N VAL A 171 4.99 24.97 -6.38
CA VAL A 171 5.70 25.98 -7.18
C VAL A 171 5.00 26.23 -8.52
N LEU A 172 4.59 25.17 -9.24
CA LEU A 172 3.91 25.31 -10.53
C LEU A 172 2.47 25.84 -10.44
N LEU A 173 1.82 25.67 -9.29
CA LEU A 173 0.42 26.07 -9.07
C LEU A 173 0.29 27.45 -8.41
N SER A 174 1.25 27.83 -7.56
CA SER A 174 1.21 29.07 -6.78
C SER A 174 2.04 30.21 -7.39
N SER A 175 2.96 29.91 -8.31
CA SER A 175 3.77 30.95 -8.94
C SER A 175 2.93 31.79 -9.93
N PRO A 176 3.07 33.14 -9.93
CA PRO A 176 2.45 34.04 -10.90
C PRO A 176 3.14 33.91 -12.27
N LEU A 177 3.18 32.70 -12.82
CA LEU A 177 3.65 32.43 -14.17
C LEU A 177 2.64 33.03 -15.14
N VAL A 178 2.98 34.19 -15.69
CA VAL A 178 2.14 34.89 -16.68
C VAL A 178 2.17 34.12 -18.00
N GLY A 179 1.12 33.35 -18.28
CA GLY A 179 0.86 32.67 -19.56
C GLY A 179 1.24 31.19 -19.61
N ASP A 180 0.48 30.43 -20.42
CA ASP A 180 0.60 28.97 -20.56
C ASP A 180 2.00 28.51 -21.00
N GLU A 181 2.66 29.27 -21.87
CA GLU A 181 3.99 28.93 -22.40
C GLU A 181 5.09 28.94 -21.31
N LYS A 182 5.06 29.91 -20.39
CA LYS A 182 6.02 29.97 -19.29
C LYS A 182 5.81 28.82 -18.31
N ARG A 183 4.55 28.48 -18.06
CA ARG A 183 4.17 27.35 -17.21
C ARG A 183 4.61 26.01 -17.81
N ASP A 184 4.41 25.83 -19.11
CA ASP A 184 4.83 24.63 -19.83
C ASP A 184 6.36 24.48 -19.86
N ASN A 185 7.09 25.58 -20.06
CA ASN A 185 8.56 25.56 -20.01
C ASN A 185 9.08 25.22 -18.61
N ALA A 186 8.51 25.80 -17.56
CA ALA A 186 8.86 25.47 -16.18
C ALA A 186 8.59 23.99 -15.86
N ALA A 187 7.41 23.47 -16.26
CA ALA A 187 7.08 22.06 -16.09
C ALA A 187 8.04 21.14 -16.86
N ARG A 188 8.46 21.51 -18.08
CA ARG A 188 9.45 20.73 -18.85
C ARG A 188 10.83 20.72 -18.19
N THR A 189 11.26 21.84 -17.62
CA THR A 189 12.53 21.91 -16.87
C THR A 189 12.48 21.01 -15.64
N MET A 190 11.44 21.13 -14.81
CA MET A 190 11.23 20.25 -13.65
C MET A 190 11.14 18.78 -14.05
N ALA A 191 10.52 18.47 -15.19
CA ALA A 191 10.44 17.10 -15.71
C ALA A 191 11.81 16.55 -16.12
N ARG A 192 12.69 17.37 -16.70
CA ARG A 192 14.06 16.94 -17.03
C ARG A 192 14.90 16.73 -15.77
N GLU A 193 14.78 17.62 -14.80
CA GLU A 193 15.42 17.47 -13.48
C GLU A 193 14.95 16.19 -12.78
N ALA A 194 13.63 15.95 -12.77
CA ALA A 194 13.05 14.72 -12.22
C ALA A 194 13.54 13.47 -12.96
N LEU A 195 13.69 13.52 -14.30
CA LEU A 195 14.24 12.39 -15.05
C LEU A 195 15.72 12.16 -14.74
N ALA A 196 16.54 13.20 -14.67
CA ALA A 196 17.95 13.09 -14.32
C ALA A 196 18.13 12.50 -12.91
N TRP A 197 17.29 12.96 -11.97
CA TRP A 197 17.18 12.39 -10.64
C TRP A 197 16.82 10.89 -10.66
N LEU A 198 15.76 10.50 -11.38
CA LEU A 198 15.34 9.10 -11.54
C LEU A 198 16.42 8.22 -12.21
N ASP A 199 17.24 8.80 -13.08
CA ASP A 199 18.35 8.10 -13.75
C ASP A 199 19.56 7.88 -12.85
N ALA A 200 19.78 8.76 -11.87
CA ALA A 200 20.87 8.65 -10.90
C ALA A 200 20.53 7.75 -9.69
N MET A 201 19.29 7.27 -9.60
CA MET A 201 18.80 6.44 -8.51
C MET A 201 19.44 5.04 -8.54
N THR A 202 19.82 4.53 -7.36
CA THR A 202 20.37 3.18 -7.17
C THR A 202 19.79 2.56 -5.90
N PRO A 203 19.71 1.22 -5.77
CA PRO A 203 19.25 0.57 -4.54
C PRO A 203 20.04 1.03 -3.31
N GLU A 204 21.34 1.24 -3.43
CA GLU A 204 22.22 1.64 -2.33
C GLU A 204 21.86 3.02 -1.79
N LYS A 205 21.56 3.98 -2.67
CA LYS A 205 21.07 5.31 -2.26
C LYS A 205 19.70 5.23 -1.56
N VAL A 206 18.81 4.36 -2.04
CA VAL A 206 17.51 4.16 -1.40
C VAL A 206 17.67 3.51 -0.02
N VAL A 207 18.57 2.54 0.14
CA VAL A 207 18.88 1.96 1.46
C VAL A 207 19.37 3.02 2.43
N GLN A 208 20.29 3.89 2.01
CA GLN A 208 20.80 5.00 2.84
C GLN A 208 19.67 5.92 3.30
N ASP A 209 18.75 6.26 2.41
CA ASP A 209 17.60 7.11 2.72
C ASP A 209 16.61 6.42 3.68
N VAL A 210 16.35 5.11 3.50
CA VAL A 210 15.55 4.31 4.43
C VAL A 210 16.18 4.28 5.82
N GLU A 211 17.49 4.05 5.91
CA GLU A 211 18.18 4.04 7.19
C GLU A 211 18.14 5.40 7.88
N ARG A 212 18.44 6.48 7.14
CA ARG A 212 18.46 7.83 7.67
C ARG A 212 17.08 8.25 8.18
N THR A 213 16.03 8.06 7.38
CA THR A 213 14.66 8.46 7.75
C THR A 213 14.12 7.68 8.94
N LEU A 214 14.38 6.38 8.99
CA LEU A 214 14.00 5.57 10.16
C LEU A 214 14.81 5.94 11.40
N GLN A 215 16.11 6.24 11.27
CA GLN A 215 16.91 6.75 12.39
C GLN A 215 16.38 8.10 12.87
N GLU A 216 16.03 9.02 11.98
CA GLU A 216 15.43 10.31 12.33
C GLU A 216 14.13 10.12 13.13
N HIS A 217 13.28 9.17 12.72
CA HIS A 217 12.04 8.85 13.42
C HIS A 217 12.28 8.33 14.85
N TRP A 218 13.23 7.43 15.07
CA TRP A 218 13.43 6.82 16.39
C TRP A 218 14.52 7.47 17.26
N LYS A 219 15.14 8.57 16.79
CA LYS A 219 16.20 9.27 17.53
C LYS A 219 15.67 10.13 18.68
N ASP A 220 14.47 10.68 18.52
CA ASP A 220 13.75 11.47 19.52
C ASP A 220 12.26 11.08 19.47
N THR A 221 11.47 11.32 20.51
CA THR A 221 10.01 11.13 20.50
C THR A 221 9.25 12.46 20.54
N GLU A 222 9.93 13.59 20.78
CA GLU A 222 9.33 14.92 20.86
C GLU A 222 8.78 15.43 19.52
N HIS A 223 9.18 14.83 18.39
CA HIS A 223 8.70 15.21 17.06
C HIS A 223 7.30 14.67 16.74
N ILE A 224 6.76 13.72 17.51
CA ILE A 224 5.43 13.14 17.27
C ILE A 224 4.34 14.08 17.86
N ARG A 225 3.54 14.70 17.00
CA ARG A 225 2.59 15.77 17.36
C ARG A 225 1.14 15.33 17.18
N PHE A 226 0.22 15.96 17.91
CA PHE A 226 -1.21 15.76 17.66
C PHE A 226 -1.61 16.36 16.30
N HIS A 227 -2.44 15.63 15.55
CA HIS A 227 -3.09 16.13 14.35
C HIS A 227 -4.61 16.15 14.57
N GLY A 228 -5.22 17.31 14.34
CA GLY A 228 -6.66 17.54 14.53
C GLY A 228 -7.08 17.80 15.98
N ASP A 229 -8.38 18.03 16.19
CA ASP A 229 -8.96 18.39 17.50
C ASP A 229 -9.11 17.18 18.44
N GLU A 230 -9.08 15.96 17.90
CA GLU A 230 -9.16 14.73 18.69
C GLU A 230 -7.78 14.29 19.19
N LYS A 231 -7.50 14.52 20.48
CA LYS A 231 -6.25 14.14 21.18
C LYS A 231 -6.02 12.63 21.34
N LYS A 232 -6.42 11.79 20.38
CA LYS A 232 -6.31 10.32 20.45
C LYS A 232 -5.10 9.77 19.68
N THR A 233 -4.66 10.48 18.64
CA THR A 233 -3.58 10.04 17.75
C THR A 233 -2.54 11.13 17.61
N LYS A 234 -1.27 10.76 17.73
CA LYS A 234 -0.14 11.60 17.35
C LYS A 234 0.47 11.05 16.06
N SER A 235 1.05 11.90 15.23
CA SER A 235 1.79 11.46 14.05
C SER A 235 3.03 12.31 13.78
N CYS A 236 3.90 11.77 12.93
CA CYS A 236 5.00 12.48 12.33
C CYS A 236 5.29 11.91 10.94
N ASP A 237 5.90 12.74 10.11
CA ASP A 237 6.30 12.40 8.75
C ASP A 237 7.78 12.78 8.57
N HIS A 238 8.56 11.86 8.02
CA HIS A 238 9.98 12.05 7.71
C HIS A 238 10.19 11.77 6.23
N GLY A 239 10.48 12.84 5.47
CA GLY A 239 10.73 12.77 4.04
C GLY A 239 12.22 12.69 3.72
N SER A 240 12.53 11.95 2.66
CA SER A 240 13.84 11.95 2.01
C SER A 240 13.73 12.17 0.51
N GLU A 241 14.85 12.03 -0.19
CA GLU A 241 14.87 12.13 -1.63
C GLU A 241 14.07 10.98 -2.27
N TYR A 242 14.21 9.76 -1.74
CA TYR A 242 13.61 8.56 -2.33
C TYR A 242 12.40 8.00 -1.58
N VAL A 243 12.36 8.14 -0.26
CA VAL A 243 11.33 7.52 0.60
C VAL A 243 10.71 8.49 1.59
N GLU A 244 9.54 8.13 2.07
CA GLU A 244 8.81 8.81 3.14
C GLU A 244 8.47 7.78 4.23
N VAL A 245 8.65 8.19 5.48
CA VAL A 245 8.23 7.44 6.65
C VAL A 245 7.12 8.22 7.35
N THR A 246 5.95 7.60 7.46
CA THR A 246 4.82 8.15 8.23
C THR A 246 4.60 7.27 9.45
N CYS A 247 4.42 7.90 10.60
CA CYS A 247 4.13 7.20 11.84
C CYS A 247 2.83 7.72 12.47
N TYR A 248 2.00 6.79 12.93
CA TYR A 248 0.84 7.06 13.78
C TYR A 248 0.99 6.36 15.12
N LEU A 249 0.91 7.12 16.21
CA LEU A 249 0.91 6.65 17.58
C LEU A 249 -0.49 6.81 18.18
N ASN A 250 -1.09 5.70 18.59
CA ASN A 250 -2.33 5.72 19.36
C ASN A 250 -1.99 5.95 20.84
N VAL A 251 -2.47 7.06 21.39
CA VAL A 251 -2.14 7.50 22.77
C VAL A 251 -2.84 6.67 23.85
N GLN A 252 -3.88 5.92 23.50
CA GLN A 252 -4.65 5.13 24.48
C GLN A 252 -3.97 3.80 24.84
N ASN A 253 -3.18 3.24 23.92
CA ASN A 253 -2.59 1.93 24.07
C ASN A 253 -1.11 1.90 23.69
N ASP A 254 -0.51 3.07 23.46
CA ASP A 254 0.87 3.27 23.01
C ASP A 254 1.25 2.44 21.76
N SER A 255 0.27 2.04 20.94
CA SER A 255 0.56 1.31 19.71
C SER A 255 1.05 2.25 18.62
N GLU A 256 2.22 1.90 18.06
CA GLU A 256 2.86 2.61 16.97
C GLU A 256 2.67 1.86 15.65
N ASN A 257 2.24 2.60 14.62
CA ASN A 257 2.19 2.14 13.24
C ASN A 257 3.14 3.00 12.40
N VAL A 258 4.28 2.43 12.04
CA VAL A 258 5.29 3.06 11.18
C VAL A 258 5.14 2.49 9.77
N SER A 259 5.03 3.36 8.78
CA SER A 259 4.86 3.02 7.37
C SER A 259 5.99 3.62 6.55
N LEU A 260 6.61 2.83 5.68
CA LEU A 260 7.63 3.24 4.72
C LEU A 260 7.06 3.14 3.30
N GLN A 261 7.24 4.19 2.51
CA GLN A 261 6.77 4.25 1.12
C GLN A 261 7.67 5.12 0.24
N PRO A 262 7.57 5.05 -1.10
CA PRO A 262 8.27 5.98 -1.98
C PRO A 262 7.83 7.42 -1.76
N ALA A 263 8.76 8.38 -1.73
CA ALA A 263 8.47 9.82 -1.57
C ALA A 263 7.67 10.45 -2.73
N ARG A 264 7.61 9.79 -3.90
CA ARG A 264 6.95 10.29 -5.10
C ARG A 264 6.17 9.20 -5.79
N GLY A 265 5.24 9.62 -6.65
CA GLY A 265 4.46 8.71 -7.50
C GLY A 265 3.11 8.31 -6.94
N TYR A 266 2.72 8.80 -5.75
CA TYR A 266 1.36 8.63 -5.21
C TYR A 266 0.29 9.12 -6.20
N ARG A 267 0.55 10.15 -7.01
CA ARG A 267 -0.40 10.62 -8.04
C ARG A 267 -0.44 9.80 -9.33
N VAL A 268 0.56 8.95 -9.59
CA VAL A 268 0.45 7.96 -10.68
C VAL A 268 -0.66 6.96 -10.38
N TRP A 269 -0.96 6.71 -9.10
CA TRP A 269 -2.09 5.91 -8.62
C TRP A 269 -3.46 6.59 -8.85
N VAL A 270 -3.60 7.90 -8.61
CA VAL A 270 -4.89 8.61 -8.70
C VAL A 270 -5.55 8.50 -10.09
N LYS A 271 -4.77 8.42 -11.17
CA LYS A 271 -5.32 8.35 -12.54
C LYS A 271 -6.09 7.05 -12.81
N HIS A 272 -5.92 6.02 -11.97
CA HIS A 272 -6.58 4.75 -12.19
C HIS A 272 -7.91 4.57 -11.41
N ASN A 273 -8.40 5.57 -10.64
CA ASN A 273 -9.65 5.49 -9.85
C ASN A 273 -9.66 4.42 -8.73
N TRP A 274 -8.51 4.05 -8.16
CA TRP A 274 -8.47 3.01 -7.12
C TRP A 274 -8.72 3.63 -5.76
N GLU A 275 -9.39 2.89 -4.89
CA GLU A 275 -9.49 3.23 -3.48
C GLU A 275 -8.10 3.23 -2.81
N PRO A 276 -7.92 3.97 -1.70
CA PRO A 276 -6.64 4.13 -1.02
C PRO A 276 -5.92 2.80 -0.74
N ASP A 277 -6.69 1.76 -0.40
CA ASP A 277 -6.19 0.45 0.04
C ASP A 277 -5.56 -0.40 -1.08
N TYR A 278 -5.66 0.03 -2.34
CA TYR A 278 -5.09 -0.65 -3.50
C TYR A 278 -3.94 0.09 -4.18
N ALA A 279 -3.54 1.25 -3.62
CA ALA A 279 -2.30 1.89 -4.02
C ALA A 279 -1.12 0.89 -3.95
N ASP A 280 -1.17 0.00 -2.97
CA ASP A 280 -0.08 -0.88 -2.55
C ASP A 280 0.29 -1.94 -3.59
N VAL A 281 -0.60 -2.27 -4.53
CA VAL A 281 -0.33 -3.24 -5.61
C VAL A 281 0.81 -2.77 -6.51
N ILE A 282 0.85 -1.47 -6.77
CA ILE A 282 1.83 -0.83 -7.65
C ILE A 282 2.84 -0.01 -6.84
N PHE A 283 2.36 0.67 -5.80
CA PHE A 283 3.14 1.57 -4.95
C PHE A 283 3.65 0.79 -3.73
N PRO A 284 4.94 0.43 -3.65
CA PRO A 284 5.41 -0.49 -2.62
C PRO A 284 5.36 0.16 -1.23
N GLN A 285 4.39 -0.23 -0.41
CA GLN A 285 4.26 0.21 0.97
C GLN A 285 4.60 -0.90 1.96
N TYR A 286 5.29 -0.52 3.03
CA TYR A 286 5.73 -1.44 4.07
C TYR A 286 5.32 -0.93 5.45
N ALA A 287 4.73 -1.79 6.27
CA ALA A 287 4.75 -1.61 7.72
C ALA A 287 6.16 -1.92 8.23
N VAL A 288 6.69 -1.04 9.07
CA VAL A 288 8.02 -1.18 9.66
C VAL A 288 7.88 -1.66 11.10
N ARG A 289 8.55 -2.77 11.43
CA ARG A 289 8.61 -3.29 12.80
C ARG A 289 10.04 -3.26 13.29
N LYS A 290 10.26 -2.51 14.37
CA LYS A 290 11.53 -2.55 15.12
C LYS A 290 11.69 -3.94 15.74
N LEU A 291 12.86 -4.53 15.58
CA LEU A 291 13.21 -5.76 16.27
C LEU A 291 13.74 -5.37 17.66
N GLU A 292 13.11 -5.88 18.71
CA GLU A 292 13.66 -5.80 20.05
C GLU A 292 14.93 -6.66 20.11
N SER A 293 16.01 -6.06 20.62
CA SER A 293 17.32 -6.69 20.80
C SER A 293 17.40 -7.43 22.12
#